data_AF-A0A9D6T9I3-F1
#
_entry.id   AF-A0A9D6T9I3-F1
#
_cell.length_a   1.000
_cell.length_b   1.000
_cell.length_c   1.000
_cell.angle_alpha   90.00
_cell.angle_beta   90.00
_cell.angle_gamma   90.00
#
_symmetry.space_group_name_H-M   'P 1'
#
loop_
_entity.id
_entity.type
_entity.pdbx_description
1 polymer ?
#
loop_
_entity_poly.entity_id
_entity_poly.type
_entity_poly.pdbx_seq_one_letter_code
_entity_poly.pdbx_strand_id
1 'polypeptide(L)'
;MSDGRRRGLFLTVMAVLFGVLALSNCTKALQHLYGPKTLGIVIFGVRFERVLANVILGPLMGVVLGAYSYGLWNRRPWVAPLSIAYAFYVPANLVLFWYFQTGPEVPPLSFLVIYLAVALTGSIATALYLAYHHDKLASA
;
A
#
# COMPACT_ATOMS: atom_id res chain seq x y z
N MET A 1 -25.08 -22.43 -12.75
CA MET A 1 -23.74 -22.79 -12.24
C MET A 1 -22.68 -22.27 -13.21
N SER A 2 -22.17 -21.05 -13.01
CA SER A 2 -20.97 -20.56 -13.72
C SER A 2 -20.56 -19.18 -13.20
N ASP A 3 -19.96 -19.10 -12.01
CA ASP A 3 -19.25 -17.86 -11.63
C ASP A 3 -18.04 -18.05 -10.72
N GLY A 4 -17.62 -19.30 -10.47
CA GLY A 4 -16.46 -19.60 -9.63
C GLY A 4 -15.10 -19.27 -10.25
N ARG A 5 -15.03 -18.72 -11.48
CA ARG A 5 -13.79 -18.57 -12.25
C ARG A 5 -13.37 -17.13 -12.53
N ARG A 6 -14.29 -16.16 -12.46
CA ARG A 6 -13.99 -14.73 -12.73
C ARG A 6 -13.58 -13.99 -11.46
N ARG A 7 -12.65 -13.04 -11.64
CA ARG A 7 -12.13 -12.23 -10.52
C ARG A 7 -13.24 -11.24 -10.20
N GLY A 8 -13.78 -11.29 -9.00
CA GLY A 8 -14.79 -10.33 -8.56
C GLY A 8 -14.32 -8.90 -8.77
N LEU A 9 -15.25 -7.98 -9.02
CA LEU A 9 -14.97 -6.57 -9.29
C LEU A 9 -14.05 -5.96 -8.22
N PHE A 10 -14.33 -6.23 -6.94
CA PHE A 10 -13.54 -5.76 -5.81
C PHE A 10 -12.05 -6.12 -5.91
N LEU A 11 -11.71 -7.40 -6.10
CA LEU A 11 -10.31 -7.85 -6.24
C LEU A 11 -9.63 -7.24 -7.45
N THR A 12 -10.36 -7.01 -8.54
CA THR A 12 -9.82 -6.33 -9.72
C THR A 12 -9.45 -4.89 -9.41
N VAL A 13 -10.37 -4.14 -8.79
CA VAL A 13 -10.13 -2.74 -8.40
C VAL A 13 -8.96 -2.66 -7.42
N MET A 14 -8.95 -3.48 -6.37
CA MET A 14 -7.86 -3.49 -5.39
C MET A 14 -6.52 -3.84 -6.04
N ALA A 15 -6.45 -4.87 -6.89
CA ALA A 15 -5.22 -5.23 -7.59
C ALA A 15 -4.69 -4.06 -8.44
N VAL A 16 -5.57 -3.33 -9.15
CA VAL A 16 -5.17 -2.15 -9.92
C VAL A 16 -4.66 -1.04 -9.00
N LEU A 17 -5.39 -0.71 -7.93
CA LEU A 17 -4.97 0.32 -6.98
C LEU A 17 -3.60 0.00 -6.36
N PHE A 18 -3.38 -1.24 -5.92
CA PHE A 18 -2.08 -1.68 -5.42
C PHE A 18 -0.98 -1.63 -6.50
N GLY A 19 -1.31 -1.91 -7.76
CA GLY A 19 -0.38 -1.75 -8.87
C GLY A 19 0.02 -0.29 -9.12
N VAL A 20 -0.95 0.64 -9.05
CA VAL A 20 -0.69 2.08 -9.14
C VAL A 20 0.18 2.54 -7.95
N LEU A 21 -0.10 2.08 -6.74
CA LEU A 21 0.71 2.38 -5.56
C LEU A 21 2.14 1.81 -5.70
N ALA A 22 2.29 0.61 -6.26
CA ALA A 22 3.59 0.01 -6.55
C ALA A 22 4.42 0.89 -7.49
N LEU A 23 3.83 1.35 -8.60
CA LEU A 23 4.48 2.24 -9.55
C LEU A 23 4.82 3.60 -8.90
N SER A 24 3.93 4.14 -8.08
CA SER A 24 4.20 5.36 -7.31
C SER A 24 5.39 5.19 -6.37
N ASN A 25 5.53 4.03 -5.72
CA ASN A 25 6.68 3.75 -4.85
C ASN A 25 7.99 3.60 -5.63
N CYS A 26 7.97 2.95 -6.81
CA CYS A 26 9.15 2.86 -7.67
C CYS A 26 9.64 4.24 -8.15
N THR A 27 8.74 5.21 -8.27
CA THR A 27 9.07 6.59 -8.70
C THR A 27 9.40 7.53 -7.53
N LYS A 28 9.52 7.03 -6.29
CA LYS A 28 9.77 7.87 -5.10
C LYS A 28 11.03 8.71 -5.19
N ALA A 29 12.09 8.20 -5.80
CA ALA A 29 13.31 8.99 -6.01
C ALA A 29 13.05 10.23 -6.88
N LEU A 30 12.28 10.09 -7.97
CA LEU A 30 11.91 11.21 -8.84
C LEU A 30 10.98 12.19 -8.13
N GLN A 31 10.01 11.69 -7.37
CA GLN A 31 9.12 12.52 -6.54
C GLN A 31 9.92 13.33 -5.52
N HIS A 32 10.89 12.70 -4.85
CA HIS A 32 11.76 13.36 -3.88
C HIS A 32 12.65 14.42 -4.56
N LEU A 33 13.18 14.17 -5.75
CA LEU A 33 13.93 15.20 -6.50
C LEU A 33 13.07 16.43 -6.84
N TYR A 34 11.78 16.24 -7.16
CA TYR A 34 10.86 17.32 -7.45
C TYR A 34 10.45 18.13 -6.20
N GLY A 35 10.27 17.46 -5.06
CA GLY A 35 9.90 18.08 -3.80
C GLY A 35 10.67 17.52 -2.60
N PRO A 36 11.97 17.85 -2.44
CA PRO A 36 12.85 17.18 -1.45
C PRO A 36 12.39 17.32 -0.01
N LYS A 37 11.68 18.42 0.27
CA LYS A 37 11.16 18.80 1.57
C LYS A 37 9.82 18.14 1.92
N THR A 38 9.05 17.69 0.94
CA THR A 38 7.68 17.21 1.19
C THR A 38 7.47 15.77 0.72
N LEU A 39 8.21 15.34 -0.30
CA LEU A 39 8.07 14.06 -0.95
C LEU A 39 9.25 13.16 -0.60
N GLY A 40 8.95 11.94 -0.20
CA GLY A 40 9.93 10.91 0.13
C GLY A 40 9.19 9.64 0.52
N ILE A 41 9.89 8.51 0.54
CA ILE A 41 9.32 7.29 1.07
C ILE A 41 9.29 7.34 2.59
N VAL A 42 8.19 6.86 3.17
CA VAL A 42 7.95 6.82 4.61
C VAL A 42 7.87 5.37 5.04
N ILE A 43 8.79 4.94 5.89
CA ILE A 43 8.84 3.57 6.42
C ILE A 43 9.02 3.67 7.93
N PHE A 44 8.16 2.96 8.68
CA PHE A 44 8.05 3.04 10.13
C PHE A 44 7.92 4.47 10.67
N GLY A 45 7.17 5.31 9.96
CA GLY A 45 6.94 6.71 10.33
C GLY A 45 8.11 7.65 10.05
N VAL A 46 9.22 7.16 9.49
CA VAL A 46 10.36 8.01 9.15
C VAL A 46 10.35 8.29 7.65
N ARG A 47 10.30 9.56 7.28
CA ARG A 47 10.49 10.00 5.90
C ARG A 47 11.98 10.04 5.58
N PHE A 48 12.37 9.33 4.52
CA PHE A 48 13.76 9.31 4.08
C PHE A 48 14.07 10.52 3.19
N GLU A 49 14.96 11.39 3.65
CA GLU A 49 15.30 12.67 3.00
C GLU A 49 16.53 12.59 2.10
N ARG A 50 17.07 11.38 1.90
CA ARG A 50 18.20 11.15 0.98
C ARG A 50 17.70 10.55 -0.32
N VAL A 51 18.15 11.09 -1.45
CA VAL A 51 17.85 10.57 -2.79
C VAL A 51 18.22 9.09 -2.89
N LEU A 52 19.44 8.72 -2.45
CA LEU A 52 19.92 7.33 -2.49
C LEU A 52 19.00 6.37 -1.71
N ALA A 53 18.51 6.80 -0.54
CA ALA A 53 17.57 5.99 0.24
C ALA A 53 16.27 5.77 -0.54
N ASN A 54 15.74 6.80 -1.21
CA ASN A 54 14.53 6.69 -2.04
C ASN A 54 14.73 5.84 -3.31
N VAL A 55 15.94 5.83 -3.90
CA VAL A 55 16.28 4.99 -5.06
C VAL A 55 16.29 3.50 -4.69
N ILE A 56 16.60 3.16 -3.45
CA ILE A 56 16.66 1.77 -2.98
C ILE A 56 15.31 1.35 -2.37
N LEU A 57 14.86 2.10 -1.37
CA LEU A 57 13.67 1.77 -0.59
C LEU A 57 12.38 1.95 -1.40
N GLY A 58 12.35 2.92 -2.32
CA GLY A 58 11.22 3.17 -3.22
C GLY A 58 10.86 1.93 -4.05
N PRO A 59 11.76 1.47 -4.93
CA PRO A 59 11.58 0.25 -5.70
C PRO A 59 11.37 -0.99 -4.83
N LEU A 60 12.06 -1.11 -3.68
CA LEU A 60 11.87 -2.26 -2.78
C LEU A 60 10.42 -2.34 -2.26
N MET A 61 9.86 -1.24 -1.77
CA MET A 61 8.45 -1.19 -1.37
C MET A 61 7.50 -1.28 -2.57
N GLY A 62 7.93 -0.81 -3.73
CA GLY A 62 7.23 -1.00 -4.99
C GLY A 62 7.10 -2.49 -5.37
N VAL A 63 8.16 -3.28 -5.21
CA VAL A 63 8.15 -4.73 -5.45
C VAL A 63 7.21 -5.44 -4.49
N VAL A 64 7.21 -5.08 -3.19
CA VAL A 64 6.27 -5.65 -2.21
C VAL A 64 4.82 -5.39 -2.62
N LEU A 65 4.50 -4.15 -2.99
CA LEU A 65 3.16 -3.79 -3.47
C LEU A 65 2.81 -4.43 -4.82
N GLY A 66 3.79 -4.56 -5.72
CA GLY A 66 3.65 -5.21 -7.01
C GLY A 66 3.36 -6.71 -6.84
N ALA A 67 4.06 -7.37 -5.92
CA ALA A 67 3.76 -8.73 -5.52
C ALA A 67 2.33 -8.81 -4.95
N TYR A 68 1.95 -7.90 -4.05
CA TYR A 68 0.60 -7.88 -3.50
C TYR A 68 -0.48 -7.73 -4.60
N SER A 69 -0.30 -6.78 -5.51
CA SER A 69 -1.15 -6.57 -6.69
C SER A 69 -1.24 -7.81 -7.57
N TYR A 70 -0.10 -8.41 -7.93
CA TYR A 70 -0.02 -9.63 -8.74
C TYR A 70 -0.75 -10.79 -8.06
N GLY A 71 -0.53 -10.96 -6.76
CA GLY A 71 -1.16 -12.00 -6.00
C GLY A 71 -2.68 -11.82 -5.93
N LEU A 72 -3.18 -10.61 -5.70
CA LEU A 72 -4.62 -10.31 -5.75
C LEU A 72 -5.21 -10.56 -7.15
N TRP A 73 -4.48 -10.16 -8.19
CA TRP A 73 -4.88 -10.33 -9.58
C TRP A 73 -5.03 -11.80 -9.96
N ASN A 74 -4.10 -12.64 -9.51
CA ASN A 74 -4.06 -14.08 -9.78
C ASN A 74 -4.65 -14.94 -8.66
N ARG A 75 -5.24 -14.31 -7.64
CA ARG A 75 -5.88 -14.95 -6.47
C ARG A 75 -4.97 -15.96 -5.77
N ARG A 76 -3.70 -15.63 -5.59
CA ARG A 76 -2.74 -16.56 -4.99
C ARG A 76 -2.94 -16.67 -3.46
N PRO A 77 -2.83 -17.86 -2.85
CA PRO A 77 -3.11 -18.07 -1.43
C PRO A 77 -2.11 -17.35 -0.50
N TRP A 78 -0.86 -17.17 -0.93
CA TRP A 78 0.16 -16.46 -0.15
C TRP A 78 -0.13 -14.97 0.07
N VAL A 79 -1.13 -14.42 -0.63
CA VAL A 79 -1.56 -13.02 -0.46
C VAL A 79 -2.28 -12.80 0.86
N ALA A 80 -2.97 -13.82 1.38
CA ALA A 80 -3.72 -13.70 2.62
C ALA A 80 -2.84 -13.20 3.79
N PRO A 81 -1.70 -13.84 4.13
CA PRO A 81 -0.83 -13.32 5.19
C PRO A 81 -0.25 -11.94 4.88
N LEU A 82 0.09 -11.65 3.60
CA LEU A 82 0.58 -10.33 3.19
C LEU A 82 -0.47 -9.23 3.39
N SER A 83 -1.75 -9.53 3.13
CA SER A 83 -2.86 -8.58 3.32
C SER A 83 -3.05 -8.19 4.77
N ILE A 84 -2.90 -9.15 5.69
CA ILE A 84 -2.96 -8.92 7.13
C ILE A 84 -1.80 -8.02 7.55
N ALA A 85 -0.56 -8.38 7.18
CA ALA A 85 0.60 -7.56 7.49
C ALA A 85 0.44 -6.11 6.98
N TYR A 86 -0.06 -5.94 5.75
CA TYR A 86 -0.28 -4.64 5.16
C TYR A 86 -1.39 -3.83 5.85
N ALA A 87 -2.48 -4.49 6.27
CA ALA A 87 -3.59 -3.88 6.99
C ALA A 87 -3.18 -3.31 8.35
N PHE A 88 -2.17 -3.88 9.02
CA PHE A 88 -1.60 -3.31 10.24
C PHE A 88 -0.47 -2.31 9.95
N TYR A 89 0.38 -2.62 8.97
CA TYR A 89 1.54 -1.80 8.65
C TYR A 89 1.14 -0.38 8.22
N VAL A 90 0.18 -0.22 7.30
CA VAL A 90 -0.13 1.11 6.76
C VAL A 90 -0.66 2.06 7.82
N PRO A 91 -1.64 1.67 8.67
CA PRO A 91 -2.09 2.54 9.76
C PRO A 91 -0.97 2.84 10.76
N ALA A 92 -0.19 1.84 11.16
CA ALA A 92 0.92 2.03 12.08
C ALA A 92 1.98 3.00 11.50
N ASN A 93 2.36 2.81 10.24
CA ASN A 93 3.32 3.67 9.54
C ASN A 93 2.84 5.12 9.47
N LEU A 94 1.55 5.33 9.23
CA LEU A 94 0.96 6.66 9.12
C LEU A 94 0.82 7.36 10.48
N VAL A 95 0.40 6.63 11.52
CA VAL A 95 0.32 7.14 12.89
C VAL A 95 1.72 7.50 13.40
N LEU A 96 2.71 6.63 13.18
CA LEU A 96 4.10 6.90 13.55
C LEU A 96 4.66 8.09 12.78
N PHE A 97 4.33 8.24 11.49
CA PHE A 97 4.76 9.40 10.70
C PHE A 97 4.30 10.69 11.34
N TRP A 98 3.03 10.79 11.70
CA TRP A 98 2.51 11.97 12.38
C TRP A 98 3.09 12.19 13.77
N TYR A 99 3.32 11.12 14.52
CA TYR A 99 3.91 11.21 15.84
C TYR A 99 5.35 11.74 15.81
N PHE A 100 6.16 11.33 14.82
CA PHE A 100 7.55 11.76 14.71
C PHE A 100 7.75 13.08 13.94
N GLN A 101 6.82 13.48 13.08
CA GLN A 101 6.97 14.67 12.25
C GLN A 101 6.54 15.94 13.02
N THR A 102 7.52 16.72 13.49
CA THR A 102 7.30 17.96 14.28
C THR A 102 7.60 19.26 13.50
N GLY A 103 7.89 19.18 12.20
CA GLY A 103 8.29 20.31 11.36
C GLY A 103 7.14 21.06 10.66
N PRO A 104 7.40 22.22 10.04
CA PRO A 104 6.40 23.02 9.33
C PRO A 104 5.89 22.39 8.01
N GLU A 105 6.49 21.28 7.59
CA GLU A 105 6.19 20.59 6.33
C GLU A 105 5.18 19.44 6.50
N VAL A 106 4.51 19.37 7.66
CA VAL A 106 3.50 18.36 7.96
C VAL A 106 2.24 18.66 7.13
N PRO A 107 1.67 17.67 6.41
CA PRO A 107 0.40 17.84 5.71
C PRO A 107 -0.72 18.31 6.65
N PRO A 108 -1.74 19.05 6.18
CA PRO A 108 -2.84 19.46 7.03
C PRO A 108 -3.59 18.24 7.61
N LEU A 109 -4.19 18.39 8.79
CA LEU A 109 -4.94 17.32 9.47
C LEU A 109 -6.04 16.72 8.58
N SER A 110 -6.70 17.54 7.76
CA SER A 110 -7.72 17.08 6.81
C SER A 110 -7.16 16.08 5.79
N PHE A 111 -5.96 16.32 5.26
CA PHE A 111 -5.29 15.39 4.36
C PHE A 111 -4.99 14.07 5.08
N LEU A 112 -4.53 14.12 6.34
CA LEU A 112 -4.30 12.92 7.14
C LEU A 112 -5.58 12.11 7.31
N VAL A 113 -6.68 12.73 7.75
CA VAL A 113 -7.94 12.03 8.02
C VAL A 113 -8.48 11.37 6.75
N ILE A 114 -8.46 12.08 5.62
CA ILE A 114 -8.89 11.54 4.33
C ILE A 114 -7.97 10.39 3.90
N TYR A 115 -6.66 10.59 3.98
CA TYR A 115 -5.69 9.59 3.59
C TYR A 115 -5.78 8.34 4.46
N LEU A 116 -5.95 8.50 5.78
CA LEU A 116 -6.13 7.42 6.73
C LEU A 116 -7.44 6.67 6.45
N ALA A 117 -8.55 7.36 6.18
CA ALA A 117 -9.81 6.72 5.82
C ALA A 117 -9.67 5.87 4.55
N VAL A 118 -9.03 6.40 3.50
CA VAL A 118 -8.78 5.66 2.26
C VAL A 118 -7.83 4.48 2.49
N ALA A 119 -6.74 4.70 3.23
CA ALA A 119 -5.72 3.70 3.50
C ALA A 119 -6.24 2.55 4.38
N LEU A 120 -7.00 2.86 5.43
CA LEU A 120 -7.68 1.88 6.28
C LEU A 120 -8.72 1.11 5.49
N THR A 121 -9.59 1.80 4.76
CA THR A 121 -10.64 1.15 3.97
C THR A 121 -10.03 0.20 2.95
N GLY A 122 -9.03 0.64 2.18
CA GLY A 122 -8.38 -0.22 1.19
C GLY A 122 -7.66 -1.41 1.80
N SER A 123 -6.84 -1.19 2.85
CA SER A 123 -6.00 -2.23 3.43
C SER A 123 -6.79 -3.23 4.27
N ILE A 124 -7.64 -2.75 5.19
CA ILE A 124 -8.46 -3.58 6.08
C ILE A 124 -9.58 -4.28 5.29
N ALA A 125 -10.29 -3.59 4.39
CA ALA A 125 -11.34 -4.25 3.62
C ALA A 125 -10.78 -5.35 2.73
N THR A 126 -9.57 -5.18 2.17
CA THR A 126 -8.92 -6.26 1.41
C THR A 126 -8.60 -7.46 2.29
N ALA A 127 -8.02 -7.24 3.48
CA ALA A 127 -7.72 -8.33 4.41
C ALA A 127 -8.99 -9.06 4.88
N LEU A 128 -10.03 -8.33 5.28
CA LEU A 128 -11.32 -8.90 5.67
C LEU A 128 -11.98 -9.66 4.52
N TYR A 129 -11.95 -9.11 3.30
CA TYR A 129 -12.51 -9.77 2.13
C TYR A 129 -11.81 -11.10 1.84
N LEU A 130 -10.47 -11.13 1.94
CA LEU A 130 -9.69 -12.35 1.73
C LEU A 130 -9.90 -13.37 2.85
N ALA A 131 -10.02 -12.93 4.10
CA ALA A 131 -10.31 -13.81 5.23
C ALA A 131 -11.69 -14.48 5.08
N TYR A 132 -12.71 -13.71 4.66
CA TYR A 132 -14.06 -14.22 4.47
C TYR A 132 -14.22 -15.09 3.20
N HIS A 133 -13.39 -14.87 2.19
CA HIS A 133 -13.46 -15.56 0.90
C HIS A 133 -12.20 -16.38 0.58
N HIS A 134 -11.57 -16.97 1.60
CA HIS A 134 -10.33 -17.73 1.45
C HIS A 134 -10.45 -18.85 0.39
N ASP A 135 -11.63 -19.46 0.25
CA ASP A 135 -11.95 -20.47 -0.77
C ASP A 135 -11.72 -19.98 -2.22
N LYS A 136 -11.85 -18.67 -2.46
CA LYS A 136 -11.63 -18.06 -3.79
C LYS A 136 -10.15 -17.92 -4.16
N LEU A 137 -9.23 -18.17 -3.22
CA LEU A 137 -7.78 -18.15 -3.45
C LEU A 137 -7.19 -19.52 -3.81
N ALA A 138 -7.92 -20.61 -3.56
CA ALA A 138 -7.40 -21.98 -3.70
C ALA A 138 -7.71 -22.65 -5.06
N SER A 139 -8.39 -21.96 -5.97
CA SER A 139 -8.90 -22.52 -7.24
C SER A 139 -8.12 -22.11 -8.49
N ALA A 140 -6.86 -21.68 -8.34
CA ALA A 140 -5.97 -21.29 -9.44
C ALA A 140 -4.96 -22.38 -9.80
#